data_AF-A0A951WV75-F1
#
_entry.id   AF-A0A951WV75-F1
#
_cell.length_a   1.000
_cell.length_b   1.000
_cell.length_c   1.000
_cell.angle_alpha   90.00
_cell.angle_beta   90.00
_cell.angle_gamma   90.00
#
_symmetry.space_group_name_H-M   'P 1'
#
loop_
_entity.id
_entity.type
_entity.pdbx_description
1 polymer ?
#
loop_
_entity_poly.entity_id
_entity_poly.type
_entity_poly.pdbx_seq_one_letter_code
_entity_poly.pdbx_strand_id
1 'polypeptide(L)' 'MPGYGGHAEWIALHLSLRPGHSGGPLMDAFGRLVGINTMITGPEVGCAIPAHVAAEFLRQDIDVRLIRSA' A
#
# COMPACT_ATOMS: atom_id res chain seq x y z
N MET A 1 12.17 -13.45 -16.81
CA MET A 1 11.88 -12.23 -16.01
C MET A 1 10.46 -12.35 -15.51
N PRO A 2 10.19 -12.26 -14.20
CA PRO A 2 8.83 -12.42 -13.67
C PRO A 2 7.95 -11.27 -14.17
N GLY A 3 6.73 -11.60 -14.59
CA GLY A 3 5.87 -10.73 -15.38
C GLY A 3 5.22 -9.60 -14.59
N TYR A 4 5.52 -8.36 -14.98
CA TYR A 4 4.73 -7.15 -14.70
C TYR A 4 3.51 -7.05 -15.65
N GLY A 5 2.76 -8.14 -15.80
CA GLY A 5 1.64 -8.26 -16.73
C GLY A 5 0.26 -8.39 -16.05
N GLY A 6 0.19 -8.32 -14.72
CA GLY A 6 -1.07 -8.28 -13.99
C GLY A 6 -1.56 -6.85 -13.83
N HIS A 7 -2.87 -6.63 -13.98
CA HIS A 7 -3.48 -5.37 -13.56
C HIS A 7 -3.05 -5.08 -12.12
N ALA A 8 -2.37 -3.96 -11.89
CA ALA A 8 -2.03 -3.55 -10.54
C ALA A 8 -3.35 -3.35 -9.77
N GLU A 9 -3.51 -4.10 -8.67
CA GLU A 9 -4.68 -4.00 -7.81
C GLU A 9 -4.54 -2.75 -6.93
N TRP A 10 -5.59 -1.93 -6.90
CA TRP A 10 -5.63 -0.70 -6.11
C TRP A 10 -6.94 -0.59 -5.36
N ILE A 11 -6.89 -0.01 -4.16
CA ILE A 11 -8.07 0.46 -3.46
C ILE A 11 -8.26 1.93 -3.81
N ALA A 12 -9.36 2.25 -4.50
CA ALA A 12 -9.77 3.62 -4.71
C ALA A 12 -10.38 4.18 -3.42
N LEU A 13 -9.93 5.38 -3.03
CA LEU A 13 -10.35 6.06 -1.81
C LEU A 13 -11.16 7.29 -2.18
N HIS A 14 -12.34 7.41 -1.59
CA HIS A 14 -13.09 8.66 -1.56
C HIS A 14 -12.71 9.43 -0.29
N LEU A 15 -11.45 9.86 -0.22
CA LEU A 15 -10.86 10.51 0.95
C LEU A 15 -9.85 11.56 0.48
N SER A 16 -9.82 12.73 1.15
CA SER A 16 -8.80 13.75 0.90
C SER A 16 -7.44 13.30 1.44
N LEU A 17 -6.61 12.72 0.58
CA LEU A 17 -5.19 12.53 0.86
C LEU A 17 -4.40 13.83 0.60
N ARG A 18 -3.30 14.00 1.34
CA ARG A 18 -2.38 15.14 1.19
C ARG A 18 -0.94 14.65 1.15
N PRO A 19 0.00 15.45 0.62
CA PRO A 19 1.42 15.18 0.77
C PRO A 19 1.76 14.86 2.24
N GLY A 20 2.53 13.78 2.45
CA GLY A 20 2.85 13.26 3.78
C GLY A 20 1.92 12.16 4.29
N HIS A 21 0.78 11.89 3.66
CA HIS A 21 -0.06 10.73 4.00
C HIS A 21 0.45 9.43 3.38
N SER A 22 1.21 9.52 2.28
CA SER A 22 1.79 8.36 1.58
C SER A 22 2.64 7.52 2.53
N GLY A 23 2.51 6.19 2.44
CA GLY A 23 3.14 5.22 3.35
C GLY A 23 2.37 4.99 4.65
N GLY A 24 1.40 5.85 4.98
CA GLY A 24 0.54 5.66 6.15
C GLY A 24 -0.50 4.55 5.97
N PRO A 25 -1.05 4.01 7.08
CA PRO A 25 -2.04 2.95 7.03
C PRO A 25 -3.40 3.43 6.53
N LEU A 26 -4.09 2.58 5.78
CA LEU A 26 -5.52 2.65 5.50
C LEU A 26 -6.21 1.62 6.41
N MET A 27 -7.13 2.06 7.27
CA MET A 27 -7.78 1.23 8.28
C MET A 27 -9.30 1.16 8.07
N ASP A 28 -9.91 0.02 8.38
CA ASP A 28 -11.36 -0.10 8.47
C ASP A 28 -11.92 0.46 9.80
N ALA A 29 -13.25 0.49 9.94
CA ALA A 29 -13.93 0.99 11.14
C ALA A 29 -13.64 0.19 12.42
N PHE A 30 -13.04 -1.00 12.30
CA PHE A 30 -12.64 -1.86 13.41
C PHE A 30 -11.15 -1.75 13.71
N GLY A 31 -10.42 -0.85 13.06
CA GLY A 31 -8.99 -0.66 13.24
C GLY A 31 -8.12 -1.69 12.54
N ARG A 32 -8.66 -2.42 11.55
CA ARG A 32 -7.90 -3.41 10.77
C ARG A 32 -7.20 -2.74 9.59
N LEU A 33 -5.93 -3.09 9.35
CA LEU A 33 -5.16 -2.63 8.20
C LEU A 33 -5.72 -3.26 6.92
N VAL A 34 -6.19 -2.40 6.01
CA VAL A 34 -6.75 -2.81 4.71
C VAL A 34 -5.86 -2.38 3.54
N GLY A 35 -4.99 -1.38 3.71
CA GLY A 35 -4.05 -0.97 2.68
C GLY A 35 -3.02 0.07 3.13
N ILE A 36 -2.19 0.52 2.20
CA ILE A 36 -1.16 1.55 2.41
C ILE A 36 -1.44 2.73 1.48
N ASN A 37 -1.67 3.92 2.05
CA ASN A 37 -1.92 5.14 1.30
C ASN A 37 -0.75 5.41 0.35
N THR A 38 -1.02 5.62 -0.94
CA THR A 38 0.05 5.66 -1.95
C THR A 38 0.01 6.92 -2.79
N MET A 39 -1.13 7.18 -3.45
CA MET A 39 -1.21 8.18 -4.52
C MET A 39 -2.45 9.07 -4.38
N ILE A 40 -2.32 10.31 -4.83
CA ILE A 40 -3.42 11.25 -5.06
C ILE A 40 -3.66 11.26 -6.57
N THR A 41 -4.86 10.88 -7.01
CA THR A 41 -5.23 10.79 -8.44
C THR A 41 -6.17 11.92 -8.86
N GLY A 42 -6.71 12.67 -7.89
CA GLY A 42 -7.54 13.86 -8.11
C GLY A 42 -7.82 14.60 -6.80
N PRO A 43 -8.64 15.66 -6.82
CA PRO A 43 -8.90 16.50 -5.65
C PRO A 43 -9.40 15.72 -4.41
N GLU A 44 -10.17 14.66 -4.65
CA GLU A 44 -10.83 13.85 -3.61
C GLU A 44 -10.64 12.34 -3.83
N VAL A 45 -9.77 11.96 -4.78
CA VAL A 45 -9.51 10.56 -5.11
C VAL A 45 -8.09 10.22 -4.70
N GLY A 46 -8.00 9.37 -3.68
CA GLY A 46 -6.77 8.71 -3.28
C GLY A 46 -6.71 7.28 -3.78
N CYS A 47 -5.52 6.69 -3.78
CA CYS A 47 -5.31 5.26 -4.01
C CYS A 47 -4.43 4.67 -2.91
N ALA A 48 -4.73 3.43 -2.52
CA ALA A 48 -3.90 2.63 -1.64
C ALA A 48 -3.52 1.29 -2.26
N ILE A 49 -2.33 0.80 -1.92
CA ILE A 49 -1.92 -0.58 -2.18
C ILE A 49 -2.67 -1.48 -1.19
N PRO A 50 -3.36 -2.54 -1.63
CA PRO A 50 -4.01 -3.48 -0.73
C PRO A 50 -3.03 -4.15 0.25
N ALA A 51 -3.46 -4.38 1.49
CA ALA A 51 -2.60 -4.94 2.53
C ALA A 51 -2.02 -6.33 2.16
N HIS A 52 -2.78 -7.17 1.42
CA HIS A 52 -2.28 -8.49 0.99
C HIS A 52 -1.18 -8.37 -0.06
N VAL A 53 -1.24 -7.39 -0.96
CA VAL A 53 -0.18 -7.13 -1.96
C VAL A 53 1.10 -6.72 -1.26
N ALA A 54 1.02 -5.81 -0.29
CA ALA A 54 2.18 -5.41 0.52
C ALA A 54 2.75 -6.60 1.32
N ALA A 55 1.90 -7.44 1.91
CA ALA A 55 2.33 -8.63 2.64
C ALA A 55 2.94 -9.71 1.74
N GLU A 56 2.50 -9.83 0.49
CA GLU A 56 3.11 -10.71 -0.51
C GLU A 56 4.50 -10.21 -0.91
N PHE A 57 4.64 -8.92 -1.21
CA PHE A 57 5.94 -8.30 -1.49
C PHE A 57 6.95 -8.53 -0.35
N LEU A 58 6.54 -8.30 0.91
CA LEU A 58 7.40 -8.54 2.07
C LEU A 58 7.84 -10.00 2.22
N ARG A 59 6.99 -10.96 1.82
CA ARG A 59 7.34 -12.39 1.86
C ARG A 59 8.27 -12.82 0.73
N GLN A 60 8.20 -12.16 -0.42
CA GLN A 60 8.95 -12.52 -1.63
C GLN A 60 10.32 -11.83 -1.68
N ASP A 61 10.39 -10.55 -1.31
CA ASP A 61 11.51 -9.68 -1.68
C ASP A 61 12.31 -9.11 -0.49
N ILE A 62 11.86 -9.30 0.75
CA ILE A 62 12.59 -8.85 1.95
C ILE A 62 13.05 -10.05 2.78
N ASP A 63 14.36 -10.31 2.76
CA ASP A 63 15.00 -11.07 3.84
C ASP A 63 15.03 -10.18 5.09
N VAL A 64 14.13 -10.44 6.03
CA VAL A 64 13.97 -9.68 7.29
C VAL A 64 15.26 -9.68 8.13
N ARG A 65 16.26 -10.51 7.79
CA ARG A 65 17.61 -10.47 8.39
C ARG A 65 18.38 -9.19 8.05
N LEU A 66 18.15 -8.58 6.88
CA LEU A 66 18.90 -7.40 6.43
C LEU A 66 18.57 -6.15 7.27
N ILE A 67 17.33 -6.03 7.75
CA ILE A 67 16.84 -4.85 8.51
C ILE A 67 17.38 -4.84 9.96
N ARG A 68 17.78 -6.01 10.51
CA ARG A 68 18.29 -6.12 11.90
C ARG A 68 19.78 -5.79 12.06
N SER A 69 20.45 -5.38 10.98
CA SER A 69 21.91 -5.19 10.94
C SER A 69 22.35 -3.73 10.93
N ALA A 70 21.41 -2.78 11.05
CA ALA A 70 21.65 -1.34 11.04
C ALA A 70 21.29 -0.71 12.39
#